data_AF-A0A838NYN9-F1
#
_entry.id   AF-A0A838NYN9-F1
#
_cell.length_a   1.000
_cell.length_b   1.000
_cell.length_c   1.000
_cell.angle_alpha   90.00
_cell.angle_beta   90.00
_cell.angle_gamma   90.00
#
_symmetry.space_group_name_H-M   'P 1'
#
loop_
_entity.id
_entity.type
_entity.pdbx_description
1 polymer ?
#
loop_
_entity_poly.entity_id
_entity_poly.type
_entity_poly.pdbx_seq_one_letter_code
_entity_poly.pdbx_strand_id
1 'polypeptide(L)'
;MMSPADISWGPDILVQPDVFVVPLEQARTLDWVRMQSLLLVVEVLSPATARADRFTKRRLYQEQRVPLYWIVDPDAELVEIWEPEARFPVIERDRLLWRPAGAGKGFSLELEELFRPI
;
A
#
# COMPACT_ATOMS: atom_id res chain seq x y z
N MET A 1 -21.43 1.26 9.23
CA MET A 1 -20.85 -0.09 9.35
C MET A 1 -19.55 -0.03 8.56
N MET A 2 -18.39 -0.28 9.18
CA MET A 2 -17.10 -0.30 8.46
C MET A 2 -17.02 -1.57 7.62
N SER A 3 -16.57 -1.41 6.37
CA SER A 3 -16.19 -2.52 5.50
C SER A 3 -14.88 -3.15 6.00
N PRO A 4 -14.65 -4.46 5.76
CA PRO A 4 -13.37 -5.11 5.97
C PRO A 4 -12.15 -4.39 5.35
N ALA A 5 -12.35 -3.55 4.33
CA ALA A 5 -11.26 -2.81 3.68
C ALA A 5 -11.11 -1.37 4.19
N ASP A 6 -11.96 -0.92 5.12
CA ASP A 6 -11.92 0.45 5.64
C ASP A 6 -10.83 0.59 6.71
N ILE A 7 -9.86 1.47 6.47
CA ILE A 7 -8.86 1.87 7.46
C ILE A 7 -9.16 3.28 7.96
N SER A 8 -9.14 3.44 9.28
CA SER A 8 -9.42 4.71 9.94
C SER A 8 -8.40 5.02 11.03
N TRP A 9 -7.94 6.27 11.05
CA TRP A 9 -7.06 6.84 12.10
C TRP A 9 -7.75 7.95 12.89
N GLY A 10 -9.07 8.08 12.78
CA GLY A 10 -9.84 9.14 13.42
C GLY A 10 -11.22 9.32 12.78
N PRO A 11 -12.11 10.14 13.39
CA PRO A 11 -13.49 10.27 12.96
C PRO A 11 -13.66 10.80 11.52
N ASP A 12 -12.68 11.55 11.04
CA ASP A 12 -12.73 12.22 9.72
C ASP A 12 -11.76 11.60 8.69
N ILE A 13 -11.08 10.51 9.05
CA ILE A 13 -10.09 9.86 8.19
C ILE A 13 -10.54 8.43 7.96
N LEU A 14 -10.97 8.18 6.72
CA LEU A 14 -11.36 6.87 6.22
C LEU A 14 -10.78 6.67 4.82
N VAL A 15 -10.05 5.58 4.62
CA VAL A 15 -9.54 5.18 3.32
C VAL A 15 -9.82 3.71 3.07
N GLN A 16 -9.93 3.36 1.79
CA GLN A 16 -10.07 1.99 1.34
C GLN A 16 -8.97 1.71 0.32
N PRO A 17 -7.80 1.17 0.76
CA PRO A 17 -6.74 0.78 -0.15
C PRO A 17 -7.11 -0.50 -0.93
N ASP A 18 -6.58 -0.62 -2.15
CA ASP A 18 -6.78 -1.83 -2.98
C ASP A 18 -6.16 -3.07 -2.34
N VAL A 19 -4.93 -2.94 -1.83
CA VAL A 19 -4.26 -3.98 -1.05
C VAL A 19 -3.54 -3.34 0.13
N PHE A 20 -3.59 -4.01 1.27
CA PHE A 20 -2.83 -3.61 2.44
C PHE A 20 -2.38 -4.83 3.23
N VAL A 21 -1.34 -4.66 4.04
CA VAL A 21 -0.84 -5.69 4.94
C VAL A 21 -0.76 -5.13 6.35
N VAL A 22 -1.26 -5.90 7.32
CA VAL A 22 -1.23 -5.57 8.75
C VAL A 22 -0.33 -6.54 9.53
N PRO A 23 0.13 -6.18 10.74
CA PRO A 23 0.77 -7.13 11.64
C PRO A 23 -0.11 -8.34 11.93
N LEU A 24 0.50 -9.53 11.95
CA LEU A 24 -0.22 -10.80 12.19
C LEU A 24 -1.00 -10.80 13.52
N GLU A 25 -0.45 -10.16 14.55
CA GLU A 25 -1.11 -10.00 15.84
C GLU A 25 -2.40 -9.18 15.77
N GLN A 26 -2.45 -8.14 14.93
CA GLN A 26 -3.67 -7.36 14.69
C GLN A 26 -4.66 -8.16 13.84
N ALA A 27 -4.20 -8.83 12.78
CA ALA A 27 -5.04 -9.69 11.95
C ALA A 27 -5.77 -10.77 12.76
N ARG A 28 -5.10 -11.37 13.75
CA ARG A 28 -5.67 -12.41 14.63
C ARG A 28 -6.81 -11.93 15.53
N THR A 29 -6.94 -10.62 15.74
CA THR A 29 -8.05 -10.08 16.54
C THR A 29 -9.38 -10.15 15.80
N LEU A 30 -9.36 -10.26 14.47
CA LEU A 30 -10.54 -10.19 13.58
C LEU A 30 -11.40 -8.92 13.80
N ASP A 31 -10.84 -7.91 14.46
CA ASP A 31 -11.48 -6.64 14.77
C ASP A 31 -10.89 -5.57 13.83
N TRP A 32 -11.64 -5.23 12.80
CA TRP A 32 -11.24 -4.25 11.77
C TRP A 32 -10.92 -2.87 12.35
N VAL A 33 -11.57 -2.49 13.44
CA VAL A 33 -11.32 -1.19 14.10
C VAL A 33 -9.91 -1.13 14.69
N ARG A 34 -9.32 -2.28 15.01
CA ARG A 34 -7.94 -2.39 15.54
C ARG A 34 -6.87 -2.44 14.46
N MET A 35 -7.24 -2.55 13.18
CA MET A 35 -6.29 -2.60 12.07
C MET A 35 -5.82 -1.20 11.69
N GLN A 36 -5.04 -0.58 12.56
CA GLN A 36 -4.53 0.79 12.40
C GLN A 36 -3.06 0.83 12.00
N SER A 37 -2.33 -0.28 12.18
CA SER A 37 -0.94 -0.37 11.75
C SER A 37 -0.87 -1.08 10.41
N LEU A 38 -0.42 -0.36 9.39
CA LEU A 38 -0.18 -0.90 8.06
C LEU A 38 1.32 -1.10 7.86
N LEU A 39 1.72 -2.27 7.40
CA LEU A 39 3.10 -2.61 7.04
C LEU A 39 3.41 -2.29 5.57
N LEU A 40 2.37 -2.36 4.72
CA LEU A 40 2.40 -2.05 3.29
C LEU A 40 1.01 -1.60 2.87
N VAL A 41 0.94 -0.58 2.03
CA VAL A 41 -0.26 -0.22 1.27
C VAL A 41 0.08 -0.23 -0.21
N VAL A 42 -0.83 -0.75 -1.04
CA VAL A 42 -0.73 -0.74 -2.49
C VAL A 42 -2.01 -0.13 -3.06
N GLU A 43 -1.85 0.78 -4.01
CA GLU A 43 -2.93 1.33 -4.83
C GLU A 43 -2.59 1.08 -6.29
N VAL A 44 -3.57 0.60 -7.06
CA VAL A 44 -3.44 0.40 -8.49
C VAL A 44 -4.08 1.59 -9.18
N LEU A 45 -3.28 2.32 -9.97
CA LEU A 45 -3.75 3.53 -10.61
C LEU A 45 -4.88 3.25 -11.58
N SER A 46 -5.90 4.09 -11.49
CA SER A 46 -6.93 4.25 -12.50
C SER A 46 -7.04 5.73 -12.88
N PRO A 47 -7.59 6.06 -14.07
CA PRO A 47 -7.81 7.45 -14.46
C PRO A 47 -8.61 8.27 -13.43
N ALA A 48 -9.52 7.61 -12.69
CA ALA A 48 -10.37 8.25 -11.69
C ALA A 48 -9.65 8.56 -10.37
N THR A 49 -8.71 7.70 -9.94
CA THR A 49 -8.10 7.77 -8.60
C THR A 49 -6.67 8.32 -8.63
N ALA A 50 -6.01 8.36 -9.78
CA ALA A 50 -4.57 8.59 -9.85
C ALA A 50 -4.08 9.88 -9.19
N ARG A 51 -4.86 10.96 -9.27
CA ARG A 51 -4.52 12.21 -8.57
C ARG A 51 -4.65 12.04 -7.06
N ALA A 52 -5.70 11.39 -6.57
CA ALA A 52 -5.90 11.19 -5.14
C ALA A 52 -4.79 10.29 -4.57
N ASP A 53 -4.43 9.21 -5.26
CA ASP A 53 -3.41 8.25 -4.83
C ASP A 53 -2.02 8.91 -4.76
N ARG A 54 -1.59 9.59 -5.84
CA ARG A 54 -0.27 10.26 -5.90
C ARG A 54 -0.08 11.43 -4.95
N PHE A 55 -1.16 12.12 -4.55
CA PHE A 55 -1.06 13.34 -3.74
C PHE A 55 -1.67 13.20 -2.36
N THR A 56 -2.99 12.98 -2.28
CA THR A 56 -3.74 13.03 -1.03
C THR A 56 -3.47 11.79 -0.18
N LYS A 57 -3.66 10.59 -0.74
CA LYS A 57 -3.45 9.33 -0.01
C LYS A 57 -1.97 9.12 0.31
N ARG A 58 -1.05 9.38 -0.64
CA ARG A 58 0.39 9.36 -0.38
C ARG A 58 0.76 10.15 0.86
N ARG A 59 0.33 11.42 0.92
CA ARG A 59 0.64 12.29 2.05
C ARG A 59 0.06 11.75 3.35
N LEU A 60 -1.19 11.29 3.33
CA LEU A 60 -1.82 10.66 4.49
C LEU A 60 -1.00 9.46 4.98
N TYR A 61 -0.64 8.53 4.11
CA TYR A 61 0.13 7.33 4.49
C TYR A 61 1.53 7.68 5.02
N GLN A 62 2.18 8.71 4.47
CA GLN A 62 3.45 9.24 5.00
C GLN A 62 3.27 9.84 6.40
N GLU A 63 2.22 10.65 6.62
CA GLU A 63 1.88 11.24 7.92
C GLU A 63 1.56 10.15 8.96
N GLN A 64 0.89 9.07 8.56
CA GLN A 64 0.64 7.88 9.40
C GLN A 64 1.87 6.95 9.53
N ARG A 65 3.01 7.31 8.91
CA ARG A 65 4.27 6.56 8.94
C ARG A 65 4.15 5.11 8.45
N VAL A 66 3.27 4.86 7.48
CA VAL A 66 3.18 3.55 6.83
C VAL A 66 4.55 3.23 6.20
N PRO A 67 5.20 2.09 6.54
CA PRO A 67 6.59 1.84 6.15
C PRO A 67 6.81 1.85 4.64
N LEU A 68 5.86 1.32 3.88
CA LEU A 68 5.90 1.30 2.42
C LEU A 68 4.53 1.59 1.85
N TYR A 69 4.51 2.48 0.85
CA TYR A 69 3.36 2.76 0.02
C TYR A 69 3.72 2.56 -1.45
N TRP A 70 3.08 1.60 -2.11
CA TRP A 70 3.29 1.28 -3.52
C TRP A 70 2.15 1.83 -4.37
N ILE A 71 2.53 2.54 -5.42
CA ILE A 71 1.59 2.97 -6.46
C ILE A 71 1.95 2.17 -7.72
N VAL A 72 1.06 1.28 -8.12
CA VAL A 72 1.21 0.50 -9.34
C VAL A 72 0.63 1.30 -10.49
N ASP A 73 1.41 1.57 -11.53
CA ASP A 73 0.96 2.23 -12.76
C ASP A 73 0.93 1.19 -13.90
N PRO A 74 -0.25 0.62 -14.21
CA PRO A 74 -0.37 -0.41 -15.25
C PRO A 74 -0.08 0.14 -16.66
N ASP A 75 -0.37 1.42 -16.91
CA ASP A 75 -0.15 2.03 -18.23
C ASP A 75 1.34 2.26 -18.49
N ALA A 76 2.11 2.58 -17.43
CA ALA A 76 3.55 2.80 -17.51
C ALA A 76 4.40 1.56 -17.17
N GLU A 77 3.75 0.45 -16.82
CA GLU A 77 4.34 -0.82 -16.37
C GLU A 77 5.45 -0.62 -15.33
N LEU A 78 5.13 0.11 -14.26
CA LEU A 78 6.07 0.42 -13.18
C LEU A 78 5.37 0.48 -11.82
N VAL A 79 6.17 0.45 -10.76
CA VAL A 79 5.72 0.71 -9.40
C VAL A 79 6.51 1.87 -8.81
N GLU A 80 5.81 2.87 -8.28
CA GLU A 80 6.40 3.90 -7.44
C GLU A 80 6.41 3.42 -5.98
N ILE A 81 7.57 3.39 -5.34
CA ILE A 81 7.75 2.99 -3.94
C ILE A 81 8.04 4.22 -3.10
N TRP A 82 7.19 4.45 -2.11
CA TRP A 82 7.28 5.56 -1.18
C TRP A 82 7.54 5.08 0.25
N GLU A 83 8.51 5.71 0.90
CA GLU A 83 8.75 5.61 2.34
C GLU A 83 8.23 6.87 3.06
N PRO A 84 8.04 6.86 4.40
CA PRO A 84 7.47 7.97 5.16
C PRO A 84 8.12 9.33 4.90
N GLU A 85 9.46 9.38 4.81
CA GLU A 85 10.22 10.63 4.65
C GLU A 85 10.64 10.87 3.18
N ALA A 86 10.25 9.98 2.26
CA ALA A 86 10.68 10.05 0.87
C ALA A 86 10.08 11.27 0.16
N ARG A 87 10.94 12.12 -0.40
CA ARG A 87 10.53 13.23 -1.26
C ARG A 87 10.28 12.81 -2.71
N PHE A 88 10.95 11.75 -3.14
CA PHE A 88 10.83 11.15 -4.47
C PHE A 88 10.66 9.63 -4.31
N PRO A 89 9.89 8.99 -5.19
CA PRO A 89 9.74 7.55 -5.14
C PRO A 89 11.00 6.85 -5.65
N VAL A 90 11.22 5.63 -5.19
CA VAL A 90 12.00 4.66 -5.98
C VAL A 90 11.07 4.14 -7.07
N ILE A 91 11.55 4.11 -8.31
CA ILE A 91 10.80 3.55 -9.45
C ILE A 91 11.32 2.16 -9.72
N GLU A 92 10.46 1.15 -9.60
CA GLU A 92 10.76 -0.23 -9.94
C GLU A 92 10.03 -0.65 -11.21
N ARG A 93 10.74 -1.38 -12.07
CA ARG A 93 10.24 -1.87 -13.37
C ARG A 93 10.45 -3.36 -13.58
N ASP A 94 11.41 -3.94 -12.86
CA ASP A 94 11.78 -5.34 -13.04
C ASP A 94 11.15 -6.21 -11.96
N ARG A 95 11.40 -5.89 -10.68
CA ARG A 95 11.05 -6.76 -9.57
C ARG A 95 10.77 -5.99 -8.29
N LEU A 96 9.67 -6.34 -7.62
CA LEU A 96 9.40 -5.92 -6.25
C LEU A 96 10.01 -6.89 -5.25
N LEU A 97 10.68 -6.34 -4.24
CA LEU A 97 11.22 -7.07 -3.11
C LEU A 97 10.71 -6.44 -1.82
N TRP A 98 10.13 -7.25 -0.94
CA TRP A 98 9.67 -6.78 0.35
C TRP A 98 9.96 -7.78 1.46
N ARG A 99 10.50 -7.29 2.57
CA ARG A 99 10.83 -8.08 3.75
C ARG A 99 10.34 -7.36 5.00
N PRO A 100 9.08 -7.59 5.42
CA PRO A 100 8.59 -7.01 6.67
C PRO A 100 9.34 -7.60 7.86
N ALA A 101 9.55 -6.77 8.89
CA ALA A 101 10.18 -7.21 10.13
C ALA A 101 9.41 -8.39 10.74
N GLY A 102 10.13 -9.44 11.14
CA GLY A 102 9.54 -10.65 11.73
C GLY A 102 8.99 -11.67 10.73
N ALA A 103 9.02 -11.41 9.41
CA ALA A 103 8.63 -12.42 8.43
C ALA A 103 9.75 -13.45 8.21
N GLY A 104 9.39 -14.74 8.28
CA GLY A 104 10.33 -15.85 8.04
C GLY A 104 10.75 -16.01 6.57
N LYS A 105 10.04 -15.37 5.63
CA LYS A 105 10.35 -15.33 4.20
C LYS A 105 10.00 -13.96 3.63
N GLY A 106 10.84 -13.44 2.74
CA GLY A 106 10.53 -12.25 1.97
C GLY A 106 9.49 -12.51 0.88
N PHE A 107 8.76 -11.46 0.53
CA PHE A 107 7.93 -11.40 -0.66
C PHE A 107 8.78 -10.93 -1.86
N SER A 108 8.56 -11.54 -3.02
CA SER A 108 9.09 -11.04 -4.28
C SER A 108 8.10 -11.25 -5.41
N LEU A 109 8.03 -10.30 -6.33
CA LEU A 109 7.16 -10.33 -7.50
C LEU A 109 7.92 -9.79 -8.71
N GLU A 110 7.99 -10.56 -9.79
CA GLU A 110 8.50 -10.09 -11.07
C GLU A 110 7.41 -9.27 -11.76
N LEU A 111 7.70 -8.03 -12.16
CA LEU A 111 6.71 -7.10 -12.68
C LEU A 111 6.25 -7.46 -14.10
N GLU A 112 7.11 -8.11 -14.88
CA GLU A 112 6.74 -8.69 -16.18
C GLU A 112 5.57 -9.68 -16.04
N GLU A 113 5.52 -10.46 -14.94
CA GLU A 113 4.42 -11.39 -14.71
C GLU A 113 3.13 -10.67 -14.28
N LEU A 114 3.26 -9.60 -13.49
CA LEU A 114 2.14 -8.81 -13.00
C LEU A 114 1.40 -8.10 -14.16
N PHE A 115 2.14 -7.54 -15.10
CA PHE A 115 1.59 -6.75 -16.21
C PHE A 115 1.28 -7.59 -17.46
N ARG A 116 1.49 -8.92 -17.40
CA ARG A 116 1.18 -9.81 -18.51
C ARG A 116 -0.31 -9.69 -18.88
N PRO A 117 -0.65 -9.44 -20.17
CA PRO A 117 -2.03 -9.46 -20.63
C PRO A 117 -2.69 -10.82 -20.34
N ILE A 118 -3.95 -10.77 -19.90
CA ILE A 118 -4.79 -11.95 -19.62
C ILE A 118 -5.42 -12.46 -20.93
#